data_AF-A0A0Q7S0F7-F1
#
_entry.id   AF-A0A0Q7S0F7-F1
#
_cell.length_a   1.000
_cell.length_b   1.000
_cell.length_c   1.000
_cell.angle_alpha   90.00
_cell.angle_beta   90.00
_cell.angle_gamma   90.00
#
_symmetry.space_group_name_H-M   'P 1'
#
loop_
_entity.id
_entity.type
_entity.pdbx_description
1 polymer ?
#
loop_
_entity_poly.entity_id
_entity_poly.type
_entity_poly.pdbx_seq_one_letter_code
_entity_poly.pdbx_strand_id
1 'polypeptide(L)'
;MRVFLPMMTVLLAQCAAQAAHAEPPQTPRQLIDRLGVETRQLLEKPRNDRTPADAERAVAEQITAWARRSPGDEALIDGDDQGRTPLMLAASGAYPLVVKALLDDPIVKALVNTKDAAGQTAWMHATIAPALTLASCQPGNLTLDRYPLLRPYLLRMSALLKPKDSPLAGIVRLLEDAGARPDPEGARRAWLARCPNTPTELQQALASDEVLKTLVDDAVSRQSRFSKALREGVAGIPQTPPDSMKFVQLREGKPRTAGQLRCIRTPAPPLRGAMPWSGELTFKTVIATRAGVVEAVDFEVISSGTPNPHVAQYFRSAVVQALAAYQCEGDHVFEQVFQFKVD
;
A
#
# COMPACT_ATOMS: atom_id res chain seq x y z
N MET A 1 -28.33 -0.29 -81.83
CA MET A 1 -26.98 0.31 -81.91
C MET A 1 -26.33 0.16 -80.54
N ARG A 2 -25.17 -0.49 -80.48
CA ARG A 2 -24.37 -0.72 -79.27
C ARG A 2 -24.01 0.62 -78.61
N VAL A 3 -24.10 0.71 -77.28
CA VAL A 3 -23.00 1.24 -76.45
C VAL A 3 -23.02 0.51 -75.11
N PHE A 4 -21.89 -0.14 -74.80
CA PHE A 4 -21.52 -0.83 -73.57
C PHE A 4 -20.28 -0.07 -73.08
N LEU A 5 -20.25 0.46 -71.85
CA LEU A 5 -19.08 1.08 -71.19
C LEU A 5 -19.44 1.46 -69.73
N PRO A 6 -18.47 1.53 -68.79
CA PRO A 6 -18.08 0.37 -67.99
C PRO A 6 -18.25 0.59 -66.47
N MET A 7 -18.26 -0.53 -65.74
CA MET A 7 -18.12 -0.61 -64.28
C MET A 7 -16.78 0.00 -63.87
N MET A 8 -16.81 1.19 -63.26
CA MET A 8 -15.63 1.82 -62.69
C MET A 8 -15.41 1.28 -61.27
N THR A 9 -14.24 0.68 -61.10
CA THR A 9 -13.73 0.03 -59.90
C THR A 9 -13.62 1.03 -58.75
N VAL A 10 -14.39 0.83 -57.68
CA VAL A 10 -14.19 1.52 -56.40
C VAL A 10 -13.08 0.80 -55.64
N LEU A 11 -11.85 1.30 -55.74
CA LEU A 11 -10.75 0.98 -54.82
C LEU A 11 -10.48 2.23 -53.98
N LEU A 12 -11.31 2.45 -52.96
CA LEU A 12 -10.98 3.37 -51.87
C LEU A 12 -10.08 2.61 -50.90
N ALA A 13 -8.79 2.95 -50.94
CA ALA A 13 -7.81 2.53 -49.96
C ALA A 13 -8.24 3.00 -48.56
N GLN A 14 -8.67 2.05 -47.72
CA GLN A 14 -8.82 2.25 -46.28
C GLN A 14 -7.42 2.37 -45.64
N CYS A 15 -6.84 3.57 -45.71
CA CYS A 15 -5.84 3.99 -44.72
C CYS A 15 -6.59 4.38 -43.44
N ALA A 16 -7.07 3.39 -42.69
CA ALA A 16 -7.45 3.61 -41.30
C ALA A 16 -6.17 3.84 -40.50
N ALA A 17 -5.89 5.11 -40.22
CA ALA A 17 -4.88 5.51 -39.25
C ALA A 17 -5.19 4.82 -37.91
N GLN A 18 -4.39 3.82 -37.56
CA GLN A 18 -4.25 3.37 -36.18
C GLN A 18 -3.53 4.49 -35.44
N ALA A 19 -4.30 5.50 -35.01
CA ALA A 19 -3.91 6.31 -33.89
C ALA A 19 -3.79 5.35 -32.70
N ALA A 20 -2.57 4.96 -32.35
CA ALA A 20 -2.29 4.37 -31.07
C ALA A 20 -2.95 5.27 -30.02
N HIS A 21 -3.93 4.74 -29.31
CA HIS A 21 -4.52 5.41 -28.16
C HIS A 21 -3.39 5.60 -27.13
N ALA A 22 -2.68 6.73 -27.21
CA ALA A 22 -1.74 7.12 -26.18
C ALA A 22 -2.54 7.24 -24.89
N GLU A 23 -2.20 6.44 -23.88
CA GLU A 23 -2.77 6.61 -22.56
C GLU A 23 -2.58 8.08 -22.13
N PRO A 24 -3.59 8.70 -21.51
CA PRO A 24 -3.46 10.06 -21.04
C PRO A 24 -2.25 10.18 -20.11
N PRO A 25 -1.51 11.30 -20.15
CA PRO A 25 -0.32 11.47 -19.33
C PRO A 25 -0.66 11.28 -17.85
N GLN A 26 0.10 10.45 -17.18
CA GLN A 26 -0.12 10.14 -15.77
C GLN A 26 0.25 11.35 -14.91
N THR A 27 -0.62 11.68 -13.96
CA THR A 27 -0.33 12.70 -12.95
C THR A 27 0.80 12.26 -12.01
N PRO A 28 1.52 13.19 -11.35
CA PRO A 28 2.52 12.87 -10.33
C PRO A 28 2.02 11.88 -9.26
N ARG A 29 0.78 12.06 -8.79
CA ARG A 29 0.14 11.11 -7.86
C ARG A 29 0.05 9.70 -8.43
N GLN A 30 -0.47 9.55 -9.65
CA GLN A 30 -0.62 8.24 -10.29
C GLN A 30 0.72 7.55 -10.53
N LEU A 31 1.78 8.31 -10.82
CA LEU A 31 3.14 7.79 -10.94
C LEU A 31 3.63 7.20 -9.61
N ILE A 32 3.38 7.89 -8.49
CA ILE A 32 3.78 7.45 -7.14
C ILE A 32 2.99 6.22 -6.69
N ASP A 33 1.67 6.20 -6.93
CA ASP A 33 0.82 5.07 -6.60
C ASP A 33 1.27 3.79 -7.33
N ARG A 34 1.60 3.93 -8.63
CA ARG A 34 2.13 2.83 -9.45
C ARG A 34 3.53 2.40 -8.99
N LEU A 35 4.39 3.34 -8.58
CA LEU A 35 5.72 3.04 -8.06
C LEU A 35 5.67 2.10 -6.84
N GLY A 36 4.66 2.23 -5.98
CA GLY A 36 4.43 1.30 -4.86
C GLY A 36 4.24 -0.15 -5.30
N VAL A 37 3.38 -0.36 -6.29
CA VAL A 37 3.11 -1.68 -6.87
C VAL A 37 4.36 -2.22 -7.57
N GLU A 38 5.02 -1.40 -8.37
CA GLU A 38 6.21 -1.79 -9.13
C GLU A 38 7.39 -2.16 -8.21
N THR A 39 7.67 -1.33 -7.20
CA THR A 39 8.71 -1.60 -6.18
C THR A 39 8.52 -2.98 -5.56
N ARG A 40 7.28 -3.33 -5.21
CA ARG A 40 6.96 -4.65 -4.67
C ARG A 40 7.25 -5.76 -5.67
N GLN A 41 6.77 -5.63 -6.91
CA GLN A 41 6.96 -6.66 -7.93
C GLN A 41 8.44 -6.94 -8.18
N LEU A 42 9.27 -5.89 -8.18
CA LEU A 42 10.73 -6.00 -8.31
C LEU A 42 11.35 -6.72 -7.11
N LEU A 43 10.90 -6.44 -5.89
CA LEU A 43 11.36 -7.12 -4.68
C LEU A 43 10.95 -8.60 -4.62
N GLU A 44 9.77 -8.95 -5.15
CA GLU A 44 9.31 -10.34 -5.20
C GLU A 44 10.01 -11.17 -6.29
N LYS A 45 10.54 -10.51 -7.33
CA LYS A 45 11.23 -11.13 -8.48
C LYS A 45 12.66 -10.59 -8.64
N PRO A 46 13.60 -10.93 -7.73
CA PRO A 46 14.93 -10.34 -7.68
C PRO A 46 15.87 -10.72 -8.85
N ARG A 47 15.43 -11.53 -9.82
CA ARG A 47 16.21 -11.86 -11.03
C ARG A 47 16.08 -10.81 -12.15
N ASN A 48 15.49 -9.65 -11.86
CA ASN A 48 15.35 -8.57 -12.81
C ASN A 48 16.63 -7.72 -12.85
N ASP A 49 17.00 -7.24 -14.03
CA ASP A 49 18.08 -6.26 -14.23
C ASP A 49 17.71 -4.89 -13.63
N ARG A 50 16.41 -4.60 -13.54
CA ARG A 50 15.85 -3.39 -12.94
C ARG A 50 15.65 -3.53 -11.43
N THR A 51 16.12 -2.56 -10.67
CA THR A 51 15.97 -2.50 -9.21
C THR A 51 14.84 -1.54 -8.77
N PRO A 52 14.35 -1.63 -7.52
CA PRO A 52 13.46 -0.61 -6.96
C PRO A 52 13.99 0.83 -7.07
N ALA A 53 15.31 1.01 -6.92
CA ALA A 53 15.94 2.32 -7.05
C ALA A 53 15.89 2.84 -8.50
N ASP A 54 15.98 1.95 -9.49
CA ASP A 54 15.83 2.35 -10.91
C ASP A 54 14.39 2.72 -11.24
N ALA A 55 13.40 2.03 -10.66
CA ALA A 55 12.00 2.40 -10.77
C ALA A 55 11.71 3.78 -10.14
N GLU A 56 12.24 4.01 -8.93
CA GLU A 56 12.11 5.30 -8.26
C GLU A 56 12.76 6.42 -9.08
N ARG A 57 13.96 6.20 -9.61
CA ARG A 57 14.67 7.17 -10.46
C ARG A 57 13.85 7.52 -11.70
N ALA A 58 13.29 6.53 -12.39
CA ALA A 58 12.46 6.75 -13.58
C ALA A 58 11.21 7.59 -13.26
N VAL A 59 10.59 7.41 -12.09
CA VAL A 59 9.46 8.23 -11.65
C VAL A 59 9.90 9.64 -11.27
N ALA A 60 11.02 9.79 -10.57
CA ALA A 60 11.58 11.10 -10.22
C ALA A 60 11.94 11.92 -11.48
N GLU A 61 12.48 11.29 -12.52
CA GLU A 61 12.78 11.94 -13.80
C GLU A 61 11.51 12.41 -14.52
N GLN A 62 10.44 11.61 -14.50
CA GLN A 62 9.14 11.99 -15.06
C GLN A 62 8.53 13.18 -14.33
N ILE A 63 8.58 13.20 -12.99
CA ILE A 63 8.09 14.32 -12.18
C ILE A 63 8.94 15.57 -12.41
N THR A 64 10.26 15.44 -12.49
CA THR A 64 11.17 16.55 -12.81
C THR A 64 10.85 17.13 -14.20
N ALA A 65 10.63 16.27 -15.19
CA ALA A 65 10.25 16.70 -16.53
C ALA A 65 8.88 17.38 -16.55
N TRP A 66 7.93 16.92 -15.71
CA TRP A 66 6.63 17.57 -15.54
C TRP A 66 6.80 19.00 -14.99
N ALA A 67 7.46 19.14 -13.84
CA ALA A 67 7.68 20.43 -13.18
C ALA A 67 8.41 21.44 -14.09
N ARG A 68 9.35 20.97 -14.95
CA ARG A 68 10.02 21.84 -15.91
C ARG A 68 9.12 22.34 -17.04
N ARG A 69 8.20 21.50 -17.52
CA ARG A 69 7.27 21.85 -18.61
C ARG A 69 6.14 22.75 -18.12
N SER A 70 5.67 22.50 -16.90
CA SER A 70 4.56 23.20 -16.28
C SER A 70 4.92 23.58 -14.83
N PRO A 71 5.79 24.58 -14.61
CA PRO A 71 6.13 25.03 -13.25
C PRO A 71 4.89 25.51 -12.51
N GLY A 72 4.72 25.09 -11.26
CA GLY A 72 3.57 25.48 -10.45
C GLY A 72 2.24 24.82 -10.84
N ASP A 73 2.26 23.77 -11.65
CA ASP A 73 1.07 22.97 -11.99
C ASP A 73 0.44 22.37 -10.73
N GLU A 74 -0.88 22.54 -10.58
CA GLU A 74 -1.64 22.03 -9.44
C GLU A 74 -1.56 20.50 -9.31
N ALA A 75 -1.27 19.77 -10.40
CA ALA A 75 -1.07 18.32 -10.36
C ALA A 75 0.10 17.87 -9.46
N LEU A 76 1.04 18.78 -9.13
CA LEU A 76 2.14 18.52 -8.20
C LEU A 76 1.70 18.58 -6.73
N ILE A 77 0.52 19.16 -6.46
CA ILE A 77 -0.04 19.32 -5.11
C ILE A 77 -1.45 18.71 -4.97
N ASP A 78 -2.04 18.19 -6.05
CA ASP A 78 -3.35 17.54 -6.06
C ASP A 78 -3.40 16.36 -5.08
N GLY A 79 -4.26 16.50 -4.08
CA GLY A 79 -4.42 15.52 -3.02
C GLY A 79 -5.23 14.31 -3.47
N ASP A 80 -5.05 13.18 -2.80
CA ASP A 80 -6.00 12.08 -2.90
C ASP A 80 -7.30 12.36 -2.11
N ASP A 81 -8.16 11.35 -1.99
CA ASP A 81 -9.40 11.43 -1.23
C ASP A 81 -9.19 11.65 0.28
N GLN A 82 -7.95 11.52 0.77
CA GLN A 82 -7.55 11.85 2.13
C GLN A 82 -6.85 13.21 2.21
N GLY A 83 -6.77 13.96 1.11
CA GLY A 83 -6.02 15.21 1.03
C GLY A 83 -4.51 15.02 1.07
N ARG A 84 -4.00 13.80 0.85
CA ARG A 84 -2.56 13.55 0.82
C ARG A 84 -1.98 13.99 -0.51
N THR A 85 -1.07 14.94 -0.46
CA THR A 85 -0.36 15.45 -1.65
C THR A 85 0.64 14.43 -2.17
N PRO A 86 1.13 14.56 -3.43
CA PRO A 86 2.19 13.72 -3.96
C PRO A 86 3.42 13.66 -3.04
N LEU A 87 3.76 14.78 -2.38
CA LEU A 87 4.87 14.85 -1.43
C LEU A 87 4.65 13.94 -0.21
N MET A 88 3.43 13.89 0.33
CA MET A 88 3.09 13.01 1.45
C MET A 88 3.12 11.54 1.06
N LEU A 89 2.63 11.20 -0.14
CA LEU A 89 2.68 9.83 -0.67
C LEU A 89 4.13 9.37 -0.88
N ALA A 90 4.98 10.23 -1.44
CA ALA A 90 6.40 9.95 -1.64
C ALA A 90 7.16 9.78 -0.30
N ALA A 91 6.86 10.63 0.69
CA ALA A 91 7.42 10.55 2.03
C ALA A 91 7.01 9.25 2.75
N SER A 92 5.71 8.91 2.74
CA SER A 92 5.17 7.66 3.29
C SER A 92 5.76 6.41 2.62
N GLY A 93 6.00 6.51 1.30
CA GLY A 93 6.61 5.46 0.49
C GLY A 93 8.12 5.29 0.70
N ALA A 94 8.79 6.19 1.42
CA ALA A 94 10.25 6.23 1.54
C ALA A 94 10.97 6.37 0.18
N TYR A 95 10.49 7.27 -0.69
CA TYR A 95 11.06 7.56 -2.01
C TYR A 95 11.86 8.89 -2.04
N PRO A 96 13.12 8.92 -1.58
CA PRO A 96 13.91 10.15 -1.48
C PRO A 96 14.13 10.89 -2.82
N LEU A 97 14.30 10.18 -3.94
CA LEU A 97 14.49 10.80 -5.25
C LEU A 97 13.22 11.49 -5.73
N VAL A 98 12.07 10.88 -5.46
CA VAL A 98 10.76 11.46 -5.79
C VAL A 98 10.46 12.66 -4.89
N VAL A 99 10.75 12.58 -3.60
CA VAL A 99 10.63 13.71 -2.66
C VAL A 99 11.48 14.89 -3.16
N LYS A 100 12.74 14.63 -3.53
CA LYS A 100 13.62 15.66 -4.08
C LYS A 100 13.05 16.28 -5.36
N ALA A 101 12.61 15.46 -6.32
CA ALA A 101 12.06 15.93 -7.59
C ALA A 101 10.80 16.80 -7.41
N LEU A 102 9.93 16.44 -6.45
CA LEU A 102 8.75 17.25 -6.11
C LEU A 102 9.15 18.57 -5.46
N LEU A 103 10.09 18.53 -4.52
CA LEU A 103 10.58 19.72 -3.82
C LEU A 103 11.35 20.67 -4.74
N ASP A 104 11.79 20.27 -5.94
CA ASP A 104 12.42 21.20 -6.88
C ASP A 104 11.43 22.25 -7.44
N ASP A 105 10.11 22.00 -7.36
CA ASP A 105 9.10 22.98 -7.77
C ASP A 105 8.73 23.97 -6.63
N PRO A 106 8.72 25.29 -6.89
CA PRO A 106 8.39 26.30 -5.89
C PRO A 106 7.01 26.14 -5.22
N ILE A 107 5.97 25.68 -5.94
CA ILE A 107 4.63 25.53 -5.37
C ILE A 107 4.61 24.45 -4.29
N VAL A 108 5.37 23.38 -4.50
CA VAL A 108 5.48 22.26 -3.56
C VAL A 108 6.23 22.72 -2.30
N LYS A 109 7.33 23.48 -2.45
CA LYS A 109 8.04 24.07 -1.29
C LYS A 109 7.15 25.00 -0.48
N ALA A 110 6.40 25.87 -1.16
CA ALA A 110 5.48 26.81 -0.49
C ALA A 110 4.42 26.09 0.35
N LEU A 111 4.03 24.88 -0.04
CA LEU A 111 3.00 24.05 0.58
C LEU A 111 3.56 22.84 1.34
N VAL A 112 4.86 22.84 1.68
CA VAL A 112 5.53 21.70 2.36
C VAL A 112 4.90 21.34 3.71
N ASN A 113 4.28 22.32 4.37
CA ASN A 113 3.62 22.18 5.67
C ASN A 113 2.09 21.96 5.57
N THR A 114 1.56 21.76 4.36
CA THR A 114 0.14 21.42 4.18
C THR A 114 -0.18 20.16 4.97
N LYS A 115 -1.39 20.13 5.53
CA LYS A 115 -1.91 19.00 6.28
C LYS A 115 -2.97 18.27 5.46
N ASP A 116 -2.94 16.95 5.52
CA ASP A 116 -4.01 16.12 4.98
C ASP A 116 -5.27 16.15 5.88
N ALA A 117 -6.32 15.41 5.51
CA ALA A 117 -7.56 15.34 6.27
C ALA A 117 -7.38 14.76 7.69
N ALA A 118 -6.28 14.05 7.96
CA ALA A 118 -5.93 13.55 9.27
C ALA A 118 -5.01 14.51 10.05
N GLY A 119 -4.77 15.71 9.52
CA GLY A 119 -3.91 16.72 10.13
C GLY A 119 -2.41 16.46 9.97
N GLN A 120 -2.00 15.57 9.06
CA GLN A 120 -0.63 15.09 8.92
C GLN A 120 0.12 15.84 7.80
N THR A 121 1.37 16.22 8.05
CA THR A 121 2.27 16.80 7.04
C THR A 121 3.14 15.71 6.39
N ALA A 122 3.83 16.04 5.29
CA ALA A 122 4.80 15.12 4.69
C ALA A 122 5.90 14.69 5.68
N TRP A 123 6.33 15.60 6.57
CA TRP A 123 7.30 15.31 7.63
C TRP A 123 6.78 14.25 8.61
N MET A 124 5.50 14.32 8.99
CA MET A 124 4.89 13.30 9.84
C MET A 124 4.82 11.94 9.13
N HIS A 125 4.43 11.90 7.86
CA HIS A 125 4.39 10.66 7.07
C HIS A 125 5.77 9.99 6.96
N ALA A 126 6.85 10.78 6.79
CA ALA A 126 8.22 10.26 6.82
C ALA A 126 8.62 9.75 8.22
N THR A 127 8.26 10.48 9.27
CA THR A 127 8.66 10.17 10.66
C THR A 127 7.97 8.92 11.21
N ILE A 128 6.70 8.70 10.86
CA ILE A 128 5.97 7.52 11.32
C ILE A 128 6.24 6.28 10.45
N ALA A 129 6.89 6.47 9.29
CA ALA A 129 7.44 5.44 8.40
C ALA A 129 6.60 4.15 8.28
N PRO A 130 5.36 4.20 7.76
CA PRO A 130 4.47 3.04 7.80
C PRO A 130 5.03 1.78 7.12
N ALA A 131 5.89 1.97 6.10
CA ALA A 131 6.62 0.90 5.42
C ALA A 131 7.61 0.13 6.31
N LEU A 132 7.98 0.66 7.48
CA LEU A 132 8.89 0.05 8.45
C LEU A 132 8.24 -0.30 9.79
N THR A 133 7.06 0.25 10.09
CA THR A 133 6.47 0.17 11.44
C THR A 133 5.22 -0.69 11.52
N LEU A 134 4.89 -1.45 10.46
CA LEU A 134 3.67 -2.27 10.44
C LEU A 134 3.66 -3.30 11.57
N ALA A 135 4.80 -3.93 11.85
CA ALA A 135 4.92 -4.91 12.94
C ALA A 135 4.67 -4.30 14.33
N SER A 136 4.98 -3.01 14.51
CA SER A 136 4.65 -2.25 15.72
C SER A 136 3.18 -1.83 15.76
N CYS A 137 2.66 -1.39 14.62
CA CYS A 137 1.29 -0.87 14.50
C CYS A 137 0.23 -1.97 14.62
N GLN A 138 0.52 -3.13 14.04
CA GLN A 138 -0.37 -4.28 13.94
C GLN A 138 0.36 -5.55 14.42
N PRO A 139 0.67 -5.65 15.73
CA PRO A 139 1.41 -6.81 16.25
C PRO A 139 0.64 -8.12 16.05
N GLY A 140 -0.68 -8.06 15.95
CA GLY A 140 -1.51 -9.22 15.61
C GLY A 140 -1.32 -9.72 14.18
N ASN A 141 -0.59 -9.03 13.28
CA ASN A 141 -0.22 -9.63 12.00
C ASN A 141 0.90 -10.68 12.13
N LEU A 142 1.60 -10.74 13.27
CA LEU A 142 2.68 -11.69 13.56
C LEU A 142 2.12 -13.05 14.01
N THR A 143 1.21 -13.62 13.23
CA THR A 143 0.58 -14.93 13.44
C THR A 143 0.71 -15.80 12.20
N LEU A 144 0.55 -17.12 12.36
CA LEU A 144 0.73 -18.04 11.24
C LEU A 144 -0.32 -17.84 10.13
N ASP A 145 -1.58 -17.59 10.50
CA ASP A 145 -2.66 -17.37 9.53
C ASP A 145 -2.50 -16.07 8.72
N ARG A 146 -1.88 -15.03 9.29
CA ARG A 146 -1.63 -13.73 8.66
C ARG A 146 -0.23 -13.59 8.06
N TYR A 147 0.66 -14.56 8.26
CA TYR A 147 2.00 -14.57 7.65
C TYR A 147 2.02 -14.30 6.13
N PRO A 148 1.06 -14.78 5.31
CA PRO A 148 1.03 -14.45 3.89
C PRO A 148 0.98 -12.94 3.60
N LEU A 149 0.32 -12.15 4.45
CA LEU A 149 0.24 -10.68 4.31
C LEU A 149 1.57 -9.98 4.65
N LEU A 150 2.39 -10.61 5.50
CA LEU A 150 3.67 -10.03 5.93
C LEU A 150 4.73 -10.09 4.85
N ARG A 151 4.74 -11.10 3.98
CA ARG A 151 5.85 -11.32 3.04
C ARG A 151 6.23 -10.07 2.22
N PRO A 152 5.29 -9.35 1.57
CA PRO A 152 5.63 -8.15 0.82
C PRO A 152 6.20 -7.03 1.70
N TYR A 153 5.64 -6.87 2.91
CA TYR A 153 6.14 -5.95 3.92
C TYR A 153 7.59 -6.28 4.32
N LEU A 154 7.91 -7.55 4.58
CA LEU A 154 9.25 -7.98 4.98
C LEU A 154 10.29 -7.71 3.89
N LEU A 155 9.94 -7.97 2.63
CA LEU A 155 10.82 -7.67 1.51
C LEU A 155 11.12 -6.17 1.44
N ARG A 156 10.10 -5.32 1.56
CA ARG A 156 10.25 -3.86 1.55
C ARG A 156 11.05 -3.35 2.74
N MET A 157 10.70 -3.81 3.95
CA MET A 157 11.40 -3.46 5.18
C MET A 157 12.88 -3.83 5.08
N SER A 158 13.20 -5.04 4.58
CA SER A 158 14.59 -5.46 4.37
C SER A 158 15.33 -4.57 3.37
N ALA A 159 14.66 -4.07 2.34
CA ALA A 159 15.28 -3.16 1.36
C ALA A 159 15.59 -1.79 1.96
N LEU A 160 14.68 -1.28 2.80
CA LEU A 160 14.81 0.03 3.45
C LEU A 160 15.82 0.05 4.61
N LEU A 161 16.06 -1.10 5.26
CA LEU A 161 17.02 -1.22 6.37
C LEU A 161 18.46 -1.55 5.94
N LYS A 162 18.68 -1.95 4.68
CA LYS A 162 20.02 -2.31 4.14
C LYS A 162 21.02 -1.15 4.01
N PRO A 163 20.63 0.08 3.61
CA PRO A 163 21.59 1.15 3.39
C PRO A 163 22.23 1.59 4.70
N LYS A 164 23.51 2.00 4.66
CA LYS A 164 24.16 2.69 5.80
C LYS A 164 23.44 4.00 6.16
N ASP A 165 22.80 4.63 5.17
CA ASP A 165 22.01 5.84 5.32
C ASP A 165 20.52 5.53 5.13
N SER A 166 19.72 5.62 6.21
CA SER A 166 18.27 5.38 6.14
C SER A 166 17.61 6.33 5.13
N PRO A 167 16.92 5.81 4.09
CA PRO A 167 16.20 6.64 3.13
C PRO A 167 15.22 7.61 3.79
N LEU A 168 14.61 7.21 4.91
CA LEU A 168 13.68 8.04 5.67
C LEU A 168 14.37 9.19 6.40
N ALA A 169 15.55 8.95 6.97
CA ALA A 169 16.34 10.03 7.57
C ALA A 169 16.75 11.06 6.49
N GLY A 170 17.07 10.59 5.27
CA GLY A 170 17.29 11.46 4.12
C GLY A 170 16.07 12.28 3.74
N ILE A 171 14.89 11.66 3.70
CA ILE A 171 13.62 12.35 3.41
C ILE A 171 13.29 13.40 4.47
N VAL A 172 13.44 13.09 5.76
CA VAL A 172 13.22 14.05 6.85
C VAL A 172 14.10 15.28 6.67
N ARG A 173 15.40 15.09 6.40
CA ARG A 173 16.33 16.20 6.10
C ARG A 173 15.92 17.00 4.87
N LEU A 174 15.56 16.33 3.76
CA LEU A 174 15.09 17.01 2.55
C LEU A 174 13.86 17.89 2.82
N LEU A 175 12.92 17.40 3.65
CA LEU A 175 11.73 18.15 4.03
C LEU A 175 12.08 19.35 4.91
N GLU A 176 12.94 19.16 5.91
CA GLU A 176 13.41 20.24 6.81
C GLU A 176 14.18 21.32 6.05
N ASP A 177 15.09 20.93 5.15
CA ASP A 177 15.83 21.84 4.26
C ASP A 177 14.89 22.62 3.34
N ALA A 178 13.73 22.06 3.01
CA ALA A 178 12.67 22.71 2.25
C ALA A 178 11.71 23.55 3.11
N GLY A 179 11.94 23.67 4.42
CA GLY A 179 11.14 24.48 5.35
C GLY A 179 9.98 23.73 6.02
N ALA A 180 9.97 22.40 5.98
CA ALA A 180 9.04 21.63 6.80
C ALA A 180 9.34 21.83 8.28
N ARG A 181 8.28 22.01 9.08
CA ARG A 181 8.39 22.17 10.53
C ARG A 181 8.27 20.81 11.22
N PRO A 182 9.29 20.36 11.99
CA PRO A 182 9.18 19.17 12.80
C PRO A 182 8.02 19.25 13.80
N ASP A 183 7.26 18.17 13.91
CA ASP A 183 6.17 18.03 14.89
C ASP A 183 6.12 16.57 15.39
N PRO A 184 7.08 16.17 16.26
CA PRO A 184 7.14 14.79 16.78
C PRO A 184 5.91 14.43 17.60
N GLU A 185 5.35 15.40 18.33
CA GLU A 185 4.10 15.27 19.07
C GLU A 185 2.90 14.96 18.17
N GLY A 186 2.76 15.69 17.06
CA GLY A 186 1.77 15.42 16.03
C GLY A 186 1.98 14.07 15.35
N ALA A 187 3.22 13.72 15.02
CA ALA A 187 3.57 12.41 14.45
C ALA A 187 3.20 11.25 15.39
N ARG A 188 3.48 11.39 16.69
CA ARG A 188 3.10 10.41 17.72
C ARG A 188 1.58 10.23 17.79
N ARG A 189 0.83 11.33 17.93
CA ARG A 189 -0.65 11.27 17.98
C ARG A 189 -1.21 10.65 16.71
N ALA A 190 -0.68 11.03 15.55
CA ALA A 190 -1.04 10.50 14.25
C ALA A 190 -0.82 8.98 14.15
N TRP A 191 0.31 8.48 14.65
CA TRP A 191 0.62 7.05 14.65
C TRP A 191 -0.29 6.27 15.61
N LEU A 192 -0.46 6.74 16.85
CA LEU A 192 -1.32 6.09 17.84
C LEU A 192 -2.79 6.01 17.38
N ALA A 193 -3.29 7.06 16.73
CA ALA A 193 -4.65 7.05 16.16
C ALA A 193 -4.82 6.01 15.04
N ARG A 194 -3.74 5.68 14.32
CA ARG A 194 -3.74 4.66 13.25
C ARG A 194 -3.48 3.25 13.78
N CYS A 195 -2.88 3.11 14.95
CA CYS A 195 -2.39 1.87 15.52
C CYS A 195 -3.09 1.57 16.85
N PRO A 196 -4.39 1.23 16.83
CA PRO A 196 -5.20 1.07 18.03
C PRO A 196 -4.74 -0.10 18.92
N ASN A 197 -4.02 -1.06 18.36
CA ASN A 197 -3.52 -2.26 19.06
C ASN A 197 -2.13 -2.05 19.68
N THR A 198 -1.69 -0.80 19.85
CA THR A 198 -0.36 -0.48 20.39
C THR A 198 -0.26 -0.89 21.87
N PRO A 199 0.71 -1.74 22.26
CA PRO A 199 0.93 -2.10 23.66
C PRO A 199 1.33 -0.91 24.52
N THR A 200 0.91 -0.89 25.79
CA THR A 200 1.18 0.20 26.75
C THR A 200 2.66 0.56 26.83
N GLU A 201 3.55 -0.43 26.77
CA GLU A 201 5.00 -0.22 26.84
C GLU A 201 5.51 0.62 25.66
N LEU A 202 4.98 0.37 24.46
CA LEU A 202 5.33 1.15 23.28
C LEU A 202 4.72 2.56 23.33
N GLN A 203 3.49 2.70 23.84
CA GLN A 203 2.88 4.02 24.05
C GLN A 203 3.75 4.89 24.97
N GLN A 204 4.29 4.30 26.04
CA GLN A 204 5.21 4.98 26.96
C GLN A 204 6.55 5.32 26.30
N ALA A 205 7.14 4.39 25.54
CA ALA A 205 8.41 4.64 24.84
C ALA A 205 8.32 5.78 23.82
N LEU A 206 7.15 5.93 23.18
CA LEU A 206 6.87 7.02 22.25
C LEU A 206 6.74 8.40 22.90
N ALA A 207 6.74 8.49 24.24
CA ALA A 207 6.80 9.79 24.92
C ALA A 207 8.14 10.53 24.70
N SER A 208 9.15 9.86 24.15
CA SER A 208 10.42 10.48 23.75
C SER A 208 10.31 11.27 22.44
N ASP A 209 11.28 12.16 22.19
CA ASP A 209 11.35 12.96 20.96
C ASP A 209 11.81 12.16 19.71
N GLU A 210 12.29 10.93 19.89
CA GLU A 210 12.83 10.07 18.83
C GLU A 210 11.78 9.10 18.26
N VAL A 211 10.64 9.63 17.80
CA VAL A 211 9.49 8.83 17.33
C VAL A 211 9.88 7.81 16.26
N LEU A 212 10.57 8.24 15.20
CA LEU A 212 10.97 7.36 14.09
C LEU A 212 11.85 6.21 14.58
N LYS A 213 12.88 6.53 15.36
CA LYS A 213 13.83 5.53 15.86
C LYS A 213 13.14 4.52 16.77
N THR A 214 12.32 5.01 17.70
CA THR A 214 11.54 4.17 18.64
C THR A 214 10.66 3.18 17.90
N LEU A 215 9.92 3.65 16.88
CA LEU A 215 9.03 2.81 16.09
C LEU A 215 9.79 1.78 15.26
N VAL A 216 10.90 2.17 14.62
CA VAL A 216 11.70 1.26 13.80
C VAL A 216 12.37 0.19 14.67
N ASP A 217 12.92 0.57 15.83
CA ASP A 217 13.57 -0.37 16.75
C ASP A 217 12.57 -1.40 17.30
N ASP A 218 11.37 -0.97 17.71
CA ASP A 218 10.31 -1.89 18.15
C ASP A 218 9.87 -2.82 17.02
N ALA A 219 9.68 -2.30 15.80
CA ALA A 219 9.27 -3.11 14.64
C ALA A 219 10.31 -4.17 14.27
N VAL A 220 11.59 -3.79 14.21
CA VAL A 220 12.71 -4.69 13.96
C VAL A 220 12.82 -5.75 15.06
N SER A 221 12.67 -5.34 16.32
CA SER A 221 12.72 -6.23 17.48
C SER A 221 11.59 -7.28 17.44
N ARG A 222 10.35 -6.86 17.16
CA ARG A 222 9.19 -7.77 17.00
C ARG A 222 9.40 -8.73 15.83
N GLN A 223 9.83 -8.20 14.69
CA GLN A 223 10.07 -9.04 13.51
C GLN A 223 11.17 -10.06 13.76
N SER A 224 12.27 -9.66 14.41
CA SER A 224 13.38 -10.55 14.73
C SER A 224 12.92 -11.70 15.64
N ARG A 225 12.12 -11.41 16.67
CA ARG A 225 11.53 -12.44 17.54
C ARG A 225 10.63 -13.41 16.75
N PHE A 226 9.74 -12.88 15.91
CA PHE A 226 8.85 -13.70 15.09
C PHE A 226 9.64 -14.58 14.10
N SER A 227 10.62 -14.02 13.40
CA SER A 227 11.49 -14.77 12.49
C SER A 227 12.36 -15.81 13.21
N LYS A 228 12.81 -15.53 14.44
CA LYS A 228 13.51 -16.50 15.28
C LYS A 228 12.58 -17.67 15.64
N ALA A 229 11.38 -17.37 16.13
CA ALA A 229 10.38 -18.40 16.44
C ALA A 229 10.05 -19.26 15.21
N LEU A 230 9.90 -18.66 14.03
CA LEU A 230 9.66 -19.42 12.79
C LEU A 230 10.78 -20.42 12.47
N ARG A 231 12.04 -20.08 12.77
CA ARG A 231 13.19 -20.97 12.55
C ARG A 231 13.29 -22.07 13.60
N GLU A 232 12.94 -21.77 14.85
CA GLU A 232 13.01 -22.70 15.98
C GLU A 232 11.81 -23.66 16.03
N GLY A 233 10.72 -23.32 15.35
CA GLY A 233 9.53 -24.15 15.20
C GLY A 233 8.24 -23.36 15.41
N VAL A 234 7.19 -23.74 14.68
CA VAL A 234 5.91 -22.98 14.68
C VAL A 234 5.09 -23.15 15.98
N ALA A 235 5.49 -24.04 16.89
CA ALA A 235 4.75 -24.34 18.11
C ALA A 235 4.62 -23.14 19.08
N GLY A 236 5.57 -22.20 19.05
CA GLY A 236 5.56 -21.00 19.88
C GLY A 236 4.88 -19.78 19.22
N ILE A 237 4.35 -19.92 18.01
CA ILE A 237 3.75 -18.81 17.26
C ILE A 237 2.23 -18.87 17.39
N PRO A 238 1.55 -17.77 17.75
CA PRO A 238 0.10 -17.74 17.77
C PRO A 238 -0.47 -18.08 16.39
N GLN A 239 -1.47 -18.96 16.36
CA GLN A 239 -2.12 -19.38 15.13
C GLN A 239 -2.95 -18.27 14.52
N THR A 240 -3.75 -17.63 15.36
CA THR A 240 -4.65 -16.53 15.02
C THR A 240 -4.47 -15.40 16.03
N PRO A 241 -4.85 -14.17 15.65
CA PRO A 241 -4.79 -13.04 16.59
C PRO A 241 -5.93 -13.09 17.61
N PRO A 242 -5.81 -12.36 18.73
CA PRO A 242 -6.89 -12.24 19.71
C PRO A 242 -8.17 -11.69 19.07
N ASP A 243 -9.33 -12.24 19.42
CA ASP A 243 -10.64 -11.84 18.86
C ASP A 243 -10.99 -10.37 19.16
N SER A 244 -10.40 -9.80 20.21
CA SER A 244 -10.57 -8.39 20.59
C SER A 244 -9.81 -7.42 19.68
N MET A 245 -8.83 -7.87 18.89
CA MET A 245 -8.06 -6.98 18.01
C MET A 245 -8.85 -6.64 16.75
N LYS A 246 -8.99 -5.33 16.51
CA LYS A 246 -9.49 -4.78 15.23
C LYS A 246 -8.34 -4.17 14.47
N PHE A 247 -8.16 -4.58 13.23
CA PHE A 247 -6.98 -4.22 12.43
C PHE A 247 -7.26 -3.03 11.52
N VAL A 248 -8.51 -2.88 11.07
CA VAL A 248 -8.92 -1.82 10.15
C VAL A 248 -9.88 -0.88 10.85
N GLN A 249 -9.43 0.36 11.02
CA GLN A 249 -10.29 1.45 11.47
C GLN A 249 -11.03 2.02 10.26
N LEU A 250 -12.35 1.85 10.24
CA LEU A 250 -13.20 2.54 9.28
C LEU A 250 -13.15 4.04 9.59
N ARG A 251 -12.65 4.84 8.64
CA ARG A 251 -12.75 6.29 8.74
C ARG A 251 -14.18 6.72 8.46
N GLU A 252 -14.61 7.85 9.04
CA GLU A 252 -15.95 8.40 8.83
C GLU A 252 -16.26 8.51 7.33
N GLY A 253 -17.23 7.74 6.86
CA GLY A 253 -17.57 7.58 5.44
C GLY A 253 -17.99 6.15 5.11
N LYS A 254 -18.76 5.96 4.03
CA LYS A 254 -19.09 4.60 3.56
C LYS A 254 -17.83 3.95 2.98
N PRO A 255 -17.47 2.73 3.40
CA PRO A 255 -16.38 1.98 2.78
C PRO A 255 -16.62 1.85 1.28
N ARG A 256 -15.57 2.08 0.49
CA ARG A 256 -15.65 1.85 -0.97
C ARG A 256 -15.83 0.35 -1.21
N THR A 257 -16.55 -0.01 -2.26
CA THR A 257 -16.58 -1.41 -2.71
C THR A 257 -15.33 -1.69 -3.56
N ALA A 258 -14.82 -2.92 -3.56
CA ALA A 258 -13.63 -3.30 -4.32
C ALA A 258 -13.70 -2.90 -5.82
N GLY A 259 -14.90 -2.84 -6.41
CA GLY A 259 -15.12 -2.41 -7.81
C GLY A 259 -14.88 -0.91 -8.08
N GLN A 260 -14.73 -0.09 -7.04
CA GLN A 260 -14.39 1.33 -7.15
C GLN A 260 -12.88 1.60 -7.03
N LEU A 261 -12.08 0.54 -6.84
CA LEU A 261 -10.64 0.62 -6.63
C LEU A 261 -9.90 0.26 -7.92
N ARG A 262 -8.71 0.85 -8.09
CA ARG A 262 -7.77 0.47 -9.15
C ARG A 262 -6.96 -0.75 -8.71
N CYS A 263 -7.64 -1.87 -8.47
CA CYS A 263 -6.98 -3.15 -8.21
C CYS A 263 -6.74 -3.90 -9.51
N ILE A 264 -5.48 -3.95 -9.95
CA ILE A 264 -5.08 -4.61 -11.20
C ILE A 264 -5.04 -6.13 -11.09
N ARG A 265 -5.01 -6.68 -9.85
CA ARG A 265 -4.97 -8.13 -9.62
C ARG A 265 -5.71 -8.50 -8.33
N THR A 266 -6.73 -9.34 -8.46
CA THR A 266 -7.57 -9.83 -7.34
C THR A 266 -7.91 -11.32 -7.52
N PRO A 267 -6.96 -12.25 -7.27
CA PRO A 267 -7.21 -13.68 -7.47
C PRO A 267 -8.26 -14.22 -6.50
N ALA A 268 -8.94 -15.28 -6.91
CA ALA A 268 -9.85 -16.02 -6.05
C ALA A 268 -9.10 -16.76 -4.91
N PRO A 269 -9.73 -16.96 -3.74
CA PRO A 269 -9.18 -17.77 -2.65
C PRO A 269 -8.79 -19.19 -3.12
N PRO A 270 -7.52 -19.62 -2.95
CA PRO A 270 -7.13 -20.97 -3.30
C PRO A 270 -7.66 -21.96 -2.26
N LEU A 271 -8.60 -22.81 -2.65
CA LEU A 271 -9.05 -23.95 -1.85
C LEU A 271 -8.12 -25.14 -2.11
N ARG A 272 -7.60 -25.78 -1.06
CA ARG A 272 -6.64 -26.89 -1.16
C ARG A 272 -7.13 -28.12 -0.41
N GLY A 273 -7.13 -29.25 -1.11
CA GLY A 273 -7.50 -30.55 -0.54
C GLY A 273 -9.01 -30.75 -0.47
N ALA A 274 -9.42 -31.97 -0.12
CA ALA A 274 -10.81 -32.30 0.16
C ALA A 274 -11.16 -31.82 1.58
N MET A 275 -12.25 -31.09 1.72
CA MET A 275 -12.77 -30.66 3.01
C MET A 275 -14.03 -31.49 3.34
N PRO A 276 -14.08 -32.19 4.48
CA PRO A 276 -15.26 -32.95 4.90
C PRO A 276 -16.31 -32.03 5.52
N TRP A 277 -16.76 -31.03 4.77
CA TRP A 277 -17.81 -30.11 5.17
C TRP A 277 -18.60 -29.69 3.95
N SER A 278 -19.93 -29.69 4.07
CA SER A 278 -20.85 -29.15 3.08
C SER A 278 -21.66 -28.01 3.69
N GLY A 279 -22.03 -27.05 2.84
CA GLY A 279 -22.80 -25.87 3.26
C GLY A 279 -22.34 -24.59 2.58
N GLU A 280 -22.88 -23.48 3.09
CA GLU A 280 -22.56 -22.14 2.62
C GLU A 280 -21.90 -21.33 3.74
N LEU A 281 -20.83 -20.62 3.39
CA LEU A 281 -20.12 -19.74 4.31
C LEU A 281 -19.86 -18.41 3.63
N THR A 282 -20.22 -17.32 4.30
CA THR A 282 -20.02 -15.97 3.79
C THR A 282 -19.23 -15.14 4.79
N PHE A 283 -18.11 -14.58 4.34
CA PHE A 283 -17.37 -13.58 5.07
C PHE A 283 -17.62 -12.20 4.47
N LYS A 284 -17.95 -11.24 5.31
CA LYS A 284 -17.69 -9.83 5.05
C LYS A 284 -16.28 -9.52 5.53
N THR A 285 -15.49 -8.88 4.69
CA THR A 285 -14.13 -8.45 5.05
C THR A 285 -13.99 -6.95 4.88
N VAL A 286 -13.27 -6.33 5.81
CA VAL A 286 -12.81 -4.94 5.70
C VAL A 286 -11.30 -4.99 5.52
N ILE A 287 -10.84 -4.46 4.39
CA ILE A 287 -9.45 -4.60 3.92
C ILE A 287 -8.82 -3.23 3.87
N ALA A 288 -7.59 -3.11 4.38
CA ALA A 288 -6.76 -1.92 4.22
C ALA A 288 -5.56 -2.24 3.32
N THR A 289 -5.34 -1.42 2.30
CA THR A 289 -4.13 -1.47 1.47
C THR A 289 -3.24 -0.28 1.71
N ARG A 290 -1.93 -0.52 1.68
CA ARG A 290 -0.89 0.52 1.69
C ARG A 290 0.17 0.24 0.63
N ALA A 291 0.48 1.25 -0.18
CA ALA A 291 1.35 1.16 -1.34
C ALA A 291 1.01 -0.06 -2.22
N GLY A 292 -0.30 -0.33 -2.36
CA GLY A 292 -0.82 -1.45 -3.12
C GLY A 292 -0.71 -2.85 -2.52
N VAL A 293 -0.43 -2.96 -1.22
CA VAL A 293 -0.37 -4.22 -0.48
C VAL A 293 -1.47 -4.25 0.55
N VAL A 294 -2.18 -5.37 0.67
CA VAL A 294 -3.07 -5.60 1.81
C VAL A 294 -2.24 -5.73 3.08
N GLU A 295 -2.36 -4.76 3.99
CA GLU A 295 -1.62 -4.73 5.26
C GLU A 295 -2.45 -5.23 6.45
N ALA A 296 -3.78 -5.15 6.33
CA ALA A 296 -4.71 -5.52 7.39
C ALA A 296 -6.03 -5.99 6.79
N VAL A 297 -6.64 -6.95 7.48
CA VAL A 297 -7.98 -7.45 7.14
C VAL A 297 -8.72 -7.87 8.42
N ASP A 298 -9.92 -7.31 8.56
CA ASP A 298 -10.91 -7.75 9.55
C ASP A 298 -11.94 -8.66 8.89
N PHE A 299 -12.38 -9.69 9.63
CA PHE A 299 -13.35 -10.67 9.18
C PHE A 299 -14.62 -10.59 10.03
N GLU A 300 -15.76 -10.68 9.36
CA GLU A 300 -17.08 -10.85 9.95
C GLU A 300 -17.79 -12.01 9.23
N VAL A 301 -18.28 -12.99 9.99
CA VAL A 301 -19.07 -14.10 9.44
C VAL A 301 -20.52 -13.66 9.37
N ILE A 302 -21.10 -13.68 8.17
CA ILE A 302 -22.48 -13.23 7.92
C ILE A 302 -23.42 -14.35 7.41
N SER A 303 -22.95 -15.61 7.38
CA SER A 303 -23.77 -16.77 7.03
C SER A 303 -24.84 -17.07 8.10
N SER A 304 -25.93 -17.73 7.71
CA SER A 304 -26.90 -18.30 8.65
C SER A 304 -26.28 -19.49 9.38
N GLY A 305 -26.05 -19.34 10.69
CA GLY A 305 -25.43 -20.36 11.54
C GLY A 305 -23.93 -20.15 11.75
N THR A 306 -23.44 -20.60 12.91
CA THR A 306 -22.02 -20.49 13.27
C THR A 306 -21.27 -21.71 12.76
N PRO A 307 -20.42 -21.60 11.73
CA PRO A 307 -19.63 -22.73 11.25
C PRO A 307 -18.69 -23.22 12.35
N ASN A 308 -18.30 -24.50 12.28
CA ASN A 308 -17.24 -25.04 13.12
C ASN A 308 -15.99 -24.14 13.00
N PRO A 309 -15.34 -23.76 14.13
CA PRO A 309 -14.15 -22.89 14.11
C PRO A 309 -13.05 -23.35 13.14
N HIS A 310 -12.84 -24.67 13.00
CA HIS A 310 -11.85 -25.21 12.06
C HIS A 310 -12.22 -24.96 10.59
N VAL A 311 -13.51 -25.05 10.26
CA VAL A 311 -14.03 -24.75 8.91
C VAL A 311 -13.86 -23.26 8.62
N ALA A 312 -14.28 -22.40 9.56
CA ALA A 312 -14.11 -20.96 9.44
C ALA A 312 -12.63 -20.57 9.25
N GLN A 313 -11.72 -21.19 10.02
CA GLN A 313 -10.29 -20.91 9.94
C GLN A 313 -9.66 -21.34 8.61
N TYR A 314 -10.09 -22.47 8.04
CA TYR A 314 -9.63 -22.91 6.73
C TYR A 314 -9.98 -21.89 5.64
N PHE A 315 -11.25 -21.48 5.56
CA PHE A 315 -11.68 -20.52 4.54
C PHE A 315 -11.07 -19.14 4.78
N ARG A 316 -10.95 -18.71 6.05
CA ARG A 316 -10.21 -17.49 6.41
C ARG A 316 -8.79 -17.53 5.87
N SER A 317 -8.08 -18.64 6.06
CA SER A 317 -6.71 -18.82 5.57
C SER A 317 -6.63 -18.75 4.04
N ALA A 318 -7.62 -19.30 3.33
CA ALA A 318 -7.72 -19.19 1.88
C ALA A 318 -7.95 -17.73 1.44
N VAL A 319 -8.82 -16.98 2.12
CA VAL A 319 -9.05 -15.56 1.85
C VAL A 319 -7.76 -14.76 2.08
N VAL A 320 -7.07 -14.98 3.21
CA VAL A 320 -5.80 -14.29 3.51
C VAL A 320 -4.74 -14.57 2.44
N GLN A 321 -4.64 -15.81 1.94
CA GLN A 321 -3.72 -16.15 0.85
C GLN A 321 -4.06 -15.43 -0.46
N ALA A 322 -5.35 -15.30 -0.80
CA ALA A 322 -5.77 -14.50 -1.95
C ALA A 322 -5.42 -13.02 -1.76
N LEU A 323 -5.76 -12.43 -0.61
CA LEU A 323 -5.49 -11.03 -0.30
C LEU A 323 -3.99 -10.70 -0.32
N ALA A 324 -3.13 -11.62 0.11
CA ALA A 324 -1.68 -11.47 0.00
C ALA A 324 -1.20 -11.27 -1.45
N ALA A 325 -1.94 -11.78 -2.43
CA ALA A 325 -1.64 -11.63 -3.85
C ALA A 325 -2.35 -10.44 -4.53
N TYR A 326 -3.14 -9.66 -3.78
CA TYR A 326 -3.81 -8.47 -4.32
C TYR A 326 -2.78 -7.41 -4.68
N GLN A 327 -3.08 -6.67 -5.76
CA GLN A 327 -2.31 -5.52 -6.22
C GLN A 327 -3.28 -4.39 -6.54
N CYS A 328 -3.19 -3.30 -5.78
CA CYS A 328 -4.02 -2.11 -5.94
C CYS A 328 -3.15 -0.87 -6.09
N GLU A 329 -3.53 0.11 -6.89
CA GLU A 329 -2.81 1.38 -6.97
C GLU A 329 -3.25 2.28 -5.80
N GLY A 330 -2.32 2.75 -4.98
CA GLY A 330 -2.59 3.65 -3.85
C GLY A 330 -3.01 2.95 -2.54
N ASP A 331 -3.41 3.75 -1.56
CA ASP A 331 -3.88 3.26 -0.26
C ASP A 331 -5.40 3.35 -0.18
N HIS A 332 -6.04 2.27 0.27
CA HIS A 332 -7.50 2.15 0.29
C HIS A 332 -7.98 1.46 1.56
N VAL A 333 -9.20 1.78 1.97
CA VAL A 333 -9.99 0.96 2.90
C VAL A 333 -11.28 0.58 2.19
N PHE A 334 -11.57 -0.70 2.10
CA PHE A 334 -12.71 -1.20 1.33
C PHE A 334 -13.32 -2.46 1.90
N GLU A 335 -14.57 -2.69 1.52
CA GLU A 335 -15.30 -3.91 1.85
C GLU A 335 -15.31 -4.89 0.67
N GLN A 336 -15.19 -6.17 1.01
CA GLN A 336 -15.36 -7.28 0.07
C GLN A 336 -16.05 -8.46 0.74
N VAL A 337 -17.02 -9.05 0.03
CA VAL A 337 -17.74 -10.25 0.46
C VAL A 337 -17.14 -11.46 -0.25
N PHE A 338 -16.81 -12.49 0.52
CA PHE A 338 -16.38 -13.79 0.02
C PHE A 338 -17.43 -14.83 0.36
N GLN A 339 -18.03 -15.44 -0.67
CA GLN A 339 -19.02 -16.50 -0.53
C GLN A 339 -18.40 -17.83 -0.97
N PHE A 340 -18.55 -18.84 -0.11
CA PHE A 340 -18.12 -20.21 -0.35
C PHE A 340 -19.34 -21.12 -0.31
N LYS A 341 -19.39 -22.05 -1.26
CA LYS A 341 -20.37 -23.13 -1.31
C LYS A 341 -19.62 -24.43 -1.56
N VAL A 342 -19.86 -25.42 -0.71
CA VAL A 342 -19.32 -26.78 -0.86
C VAL A 342 -20.48 -27.75 -0.84
N ASP A 343 -20.59 -28.54 -1.91
CA ASP A 343 -21.66 -29.52 -2.13
C ASP A 343 -21.31 -30.88 -1.50
#